data_AF-A0A7S3RH52-F1
#
_entry.id   AF-A0A7S3RH52-F1
#
_cell.length_a   1.000
_cell.length_b   1.000
_cell.length_c   1.000
_cell.angle_alpha   90.00
_cell.angle_beta   90.00
_cell.angle_gamma   90.00
#
_symmetry.space_group_name_H-M   'P 1'
#
loop_
_entity.id
_entity.type
_entity.pdbx_description
1 polymer ?
#
loop_
_entity_poly.entity_id
_entity_poly.type
_entity_poly.pdbx_seq_one_letter_code
_entity_poly.pdbx_strand_id
1 'polypeptide(L)'
;MSLVHALLAVPHARVARCAANAVRRMSCRASAATTTCSSLVQADWLHGHLSDEDLIILDATQRLDREQNTASPDAEAFLACRIPGARYVDVGGRLSEPGLRNARGDLLHNMRPAAGALAAELASLLGVRAEAAHLVLYSSRHVMWATRLWWLLHSSGFPGRVSILDGGMQAWRARGY
;
A
#
# COMPACT_ATOMS: atom_id res chain seq x y z
N MET A 1 20.82 43.77 18.99
CA MET A 1 22.01 43.07 18.44
C MET A 1 21.69 41.59 18.48
N SER A 2 20.96 41.07 17.50
CA SER A 2 21.43 40.53 16.21
C SER A 2 22.18 39.19 16.36
N LEU A 3 21.57 38.09 15.95
CA LEU A 3 22.03 37.19 14.86
C LEU A 3 21.23 35.87 14.92
N VAL A 4 20.26 35.65 14.03
CA VAL A 4 20.36 35.04 12.67
C VAL A 4 20.18 33.51 12.69
N HIS A 5 19.10 33.09 12.00
CA HIS A 5 18.89 31.85 11.25
C HIS A 5 19.94 30.74 11.34
N ALA A 6 19.48 29.54 11.70
CA ALA A 6 20.06 28.29 11.19
C ALA A 6 18.94 27.42 10.59
N LEU A 7 18.72 27.61 9.28
CA LEU A 7 18.10 26.60 8.43
C LEU A 7 18.94 25.32 8.51
N LEU A 8 18.32 24.21 8.91
CA LEU A 8 18.84 22.88 8.56
C LEU A 8 17.96 22.32 7.45
N ALA A 9 18.48 22.47 6.24
CA ALA A 9 17.99 21.83 5.03
C ALA A 9 17.98 20.31 5.21
N VAL A 10 16.82 19.69 5.02
CA VAL A 10 16.70 18.24 4.87
C VAL A 10 17.18 17.90 3.46
N PRO A 11 18.25 17.11 3.29
CA PRO A 11 18.72 16.76 1.96
C PRO A 11 17.70 15.83 1.28
N HIS A 12 17.29 16.19 0.07
CA HIS A 12 16.53 15.33 -0.82
C HIS A 12 17.32 14.05 -1.12
N ALA A 13 16.96 12.96 -0.44
CA ALA A 13 17.49 11.63 -0.71
C ALA A 13 17.18 11.24 -2.16
N ARG A 14 18.23 10.93 -2.94
CA ARG A 14 18.09 10.38 -4.29
C ARG A 14 17.41 9.01 -4.19
N VAL A 15 16.23 8.89 -4.80
CA VAL A 15 15.51 7.63 -4.98
C VAL A 15 16.39 6.71 -5.84
N ALA A 16 16.84 5.59 -5.27
CA ALA A 16 17.61 4.59 -6.00
C ALA A 16 16.70 3.91 -7.03
N ARG A 17 17.15 3.85 -8.30
CA ARG A 17 16.46 3.07 -9.34
C ARG A 17 16.73 1.58 -9.11
N CYS A 18 15.67 0.82 -8.88
CA CYS A 18 15.73 -0.64 -8.76
C CYS A 18 16.04 -1.24 -10.15
N ALA A 19 17.16 -1.96 -10.28
CA ALA A 19 17.54 -2.59 -11.54
C ALA A 19 16.51 -3.67 -11.96
N ALA A 20 16.16 -3.66 -13.25
CA ALA A 20 15.29 -4.65 -13.89
C ALA A 20 16.15 -5.68 -14.62
N ASN A 21 15.87 -6.98 -14.41
CA ASN A 21 16.44 -8.05 -15.23
C ASN A 21 15.59 -8.25 -16.49
N ALA A 22 16.25 -8.40 -17.63
CA ALA A 22 15.61 -8.52 -18.93
C ALA A 22 14.91 -9.88 -19.10
N VAL A 23 13.59 -9.86 -19.26
CA VAL A 23 12.80 -11.02 -19.73
C VAL A 23 12.17 -10.66 -21.08
N ARG A 24 12.25 -11.63 -21.99
CA ARG A 24 11.93 -11.54 -23.43
C ARG A 24 10.44 -11.25 -23.66
N ARG A 25 10.14 -10.31 -24.57
CA ARG A 25 8.80 -9.76 -24.85
C ARG A 25 7.90 -10.79 -25.55
N MET A 26 6.71 -11.02 -25.00
CA MET A 26 5.58 -11.58 -25.73
C MET A 26 4.58 -10.44 -25.98
N SER A 27 4.30 -10.15 -27.26
CA SER A 27 3.37 -9.10 -27.66
C SER A 27 1.94 -9.57 -27.45
N CYS A 28 1.18 -8.84 -26.61
CA CYS A 28 -0.27 -8.94 -26.54
C CYS A 28 -0.83 -7.55 -26.89
N ARG A 29 -1.70 -7.48 -27.90
CA ARG A 29 -2.41 -6.24 -28.26
C ARG A 29 -3.36 -5.87 -27.11
N ALA A 30 -3.19 -4.69 -26.53
CA ALA A 30 -4.16 -4.12 -25.60
C ALA A 30 -5.44 -3.74 -26.38
N SER A 31 -6.58 -4.28 -25.96
CA SER A 31 -7.91 -3.88 -26.42
C SER A 31 -8.45 -2.74 -25.55
N ALA A 32 -9.29 -1.88 -26.16
CA ALA A 32 -9.76 -0.61 -25.66
C ALA A 32 -10.44 -0.64 -24.28
N ALA A 33 -10.23 0.45 -23.53
CA ALA A 33 -10.70 0.68 -22.17
C ALA A 33 -12.22 0.62 -22.06
N THR A 34 -12.71 -0.42 -21.38
CA THR A 34 -14.03 -0.40 -20.74
C THR A 34 -13.82 0.14 -19.33
N THR A 35 -14.45 1.26 -18.99
CA THR A 35 -14.52 1.76 -17.60
C THR A 35 -15.45 0.86 -16.80
N THR A 36 -15.00 -0.34 -16.50
CA THR A 36 -15.49 -1.10 -15.36
C THR A 36 -14.83 -0.51 -14.12
N CYS A 37 -15.63 -0.21 -13.08
CA CYS A 37 -15.14 0.00 -11.71
C CYS A 37 -14.48 -1.30 -11.22
N SER A 38 -13.29 -1.58 -11.74
CA SER A 38 -12.53 -2.76 -11.43
C SER A 38 -11.84 -2.57 -10.09
N SER A 39 -11.99 -3.55 -9.19
CA SER A 39 -11.20 -3.64 -7.97
C SER A 39 -9.71 -3.91 -8.24
N LEU A 40 -9.32 -4.08 -9.51
CA LEU A 40 -7.94 -4.24 -9.96
C LEU A 40 -7.55 -3.13 -10.93
N VAL A 41 -6.35 -2.60 -10.79
CA VAL A 41 -5.71 -1.68 -11.74
C VAL A 41 -4.42 -2.26 -12.27
N GLN A 42 -4.11 -1.99 -13.54
CA GLN A 42 -2.88 -2.46 -14.18
C GLN A 42 -1.71 -1.51 -13.90
N ALA A 43 -0.48 -2.02 -13.95
CA ALA A 43 0.73 -1.22 -13.71
C ALA A 43 0.84 -0.01 -14.65
N ASP A 44 0.52 -0.18 -15.94
CA ASP A 44 0.55 0.93 -16.92
C ASP A 44 -0.45 2.02 -16.60
N TRP A 45 -1.65 1.62 -16.15
CA TRP A 45 -2.66 2.58 -15.72
C TRP A 45 -2.13 3.37 -14.53
N LEU A 46 -1.64 2.69 -13.48
CA LEU A 46 -1.11 3.36 -12.30
C LEU A 46 0.06 4.30 -12.64
N HIS A 47 0.96 3.88 -13.53
CA HIS A 47 2.08 4.71 -13.97
C HIS A 47 1.62 6.00 -14.69
N GLY A 48 0.58 5.91 -15.51
CA GLY A 48 -0.01 7.06 -16.20
C GLY A 48 -0.78 8.03 -15.30
N HIS A 49 -1.17 7.61 -14.09
CA HIS A 49 -2.04 8.38 -13.19
C HIS A 49 -1.30 8.81 -11.89
N LEU A 50 0.03 8.65 -11.81
CA LEU A 50 0.82 9.02 -10.61
C LEU A 50 0.71 10.49 -10.20
N SER A 51 0.30 11.36 -11.13
CA SER A 51 0.12 12.79 -10.91
C SER A 51 -1.32 13.20 -10.59
N ASP A 52 -2.26 12.25 -10.58
CA ASP A 52 -3.65 12.51 -10.25
C ASP A 52 -3.76 12.91 -8.79
N GLU A 53 -4.40 14.05 -8.54
CA GLU A 53 -4.45 14.59 -7.19
C GLU A 53 -5.23 13.66 -6.24
N ASP A 54 -6.30 13.04 -6.73
CA ASP A 54 -7.17 12.14 -5.96
C ASP A 54 -6.62 10.73 -5.78
N LEU A 55 -5.49 10.40 -6.42
CA LEU A 55 -4.85 9.10 -6.28
C LEU A 55 -4.00 9.03 -5.01
N ILE A 56 -4.26 8.02 -4.18
CA ILE A 56 -3.45 7.70 -3.00
C ILE A 56 -2.98 6.26 -3.13
N ILE A 57 -1.66 6.08 -3.10
CA ILE A 57 -1.04 4.76 -3.24
C ILE A 57 -0.63 4.28 -1.85
N LEU A 58 -1.10 3.09 -1.45
CA LEU A 58 -0.83 2.50 -0.15
C LEU A 58 -0.06 1.19 -0.29
N ASP A 59 1.10 1.11 0.38
CA ASP A 59 1.91 -0.09 0.49
C ASP A 59 1.57 -0.83 1.79
N ALA A 60 1.04 -2.05 1.67
CA ALA A 60 0.66 -2.91 2.77
C ALA A 60 1.71 -4.02 3.05
N THR A 61 2.98 -3.82 2.71
CA THR A 61 4.00 -4.88 2.81
C THR A 61 4.24 -5.32 4.24
N GLN A 62 4.14 -6.64 4.45
CA GLN A 62 4.46 -7.29 5.71
C GLN A 62 5.44 -8.43 5.44
N ARG A 63 6.24 -8.75 6.45
CA ARG A 63 7.11 -9.93 6.51
C ARG A 63 6.33 -11.07 7.12
N LEU A 64 6.42 -12.25 6.51
CA LEU A 64 5.87 -13.48 7.06
C LEU A 64 7.01 -14.31 7.64
N ASP A 65 6.86 -14.73 8.89
CA ASP A 65 7.66 -15.80 9.48
C ASP A 65 6.80 -17.08 9.49
N ARG A 66 7.18 -18.05 8.66
CA ARG A 66 6.44 -19.32 8.53
C ARG A 66 6.73 -20.29 9.65
N GLU A 67 7.90 -20.20 10.28
CA GLU A 67 8.29 -21.09 11.37
C GLU A 67 7.55 -20.69 12.64
N GLN A 68 7.48 -19.38 12.90
CA GLN A 68 6.76 -18.81 14.03
C GLN A 68 5.27 -18.59 13.75
N ASN A 69 4.86 -18.72 12.48
CA ASN A 69 3.51 -18.42 12.01
C ASN A 69 3.06 -16.99 12.39
N THR A 70 3.96 -16.02 12.24
CA THR A 70 3.72 -14.61 12.55
C THR A 70 3.85 -13.73 11.31
N ALA A 71 3.31 -12.52 11.43
CA ALA A 71 3.49 -11.46 10.45
C ALA A 71 3.93 -10.18 11.15
N SER A 72 4.80 -9.41 10.51
CA SER A 72 5.27 -8.13 11.04
C SER A 72 5.39 -7.07 9.96
N PRO A 73 5.35 -5.78 10.33
CA PRO A 73 5.55 -4.68 9.39
C PRO A 73 6.92 -4.80 8.71
N ASP A 74 7.01 -4.54 7.41
CA ASP A 74 8.27 -4.57 6.67
C ASP A 74 8.57 -3.21 6.01
N ALA A 75 8.70 -2.20 6.87
CA ALA A 75 9.01 -0.82 6.46
C ALA A 75 10.36 -0.71 5.74
N GLU A 76 11.32 -1.61 6.03
CA GLU A 76 12.60 -1.66 5.32
C GLU A 76 12.42 -1.95 3.83
N ALA A 77 11.55 -2.92 3.48
CA ALA A 77 11.25 -3.21 2.08
C ALA A 77 10.61 -2.01 1.37
N PHE A 78 9.71 -1.30 2.05
CA PHE A 78 9.10 -0.07 1.53
C PHE A 78 10.12 1.08 1.34
N LEU A 79 11.09 1.22 2.24
CA LEU A 79 12.15 2.21 2.12
C LEU A 79 13.15 1.86 1.00
N ALA A 80 13.41 0.57 0.80
CA ALA A 80 14.33 0.08 -0.22
C ALA A 80 13.79 0.27 -1.65
N CYS A 81 12.51 -0.03 -1.88
CA CYS A 81 11.88 0.15 -3.19
C CYS A 81 10.36 0.31 -3.02
N ARG A 82 9.79 1.44 -3.48
CA ARG A 82 8.36 1.72 -3.43
C ARG A 82 7.89 2.42 -4.70
N ILE A 83 6.60 2.33 -4.97
CA ILE A 83 5.97 3.11 -6.04
C ILE A 83 6.08 4.61 -5.66
N PRO A 84 6.42 5.51 -6.59
CA PRO A 84 6.50 6.95 -6.31
C PRO A 84 5.20 7.48 -5.69
N GLY A 85 5.32 8.29 -4.63
CA GLY A 85 4.16 8.84 -3.91
C GLY A 85 3.45 7.86 -2.96
N ALA A 86 3.84 6.58 -2.91
CA ALA A 86 3.24 5.62 -2.02
C ALA A 86 3.47 5.95 -0.53
N ARG A 87 2.47 5.63 0.29
CA ARG A 87 2.49 5.73 1.76
C ARG A 87 2.46 4.31 2.34
N TYR A 88 3.23 4.08 3.39
CA TYR A 88 3.27 2.77 4.04
C TYR A 88 2.14 2.61 5.05
N VAL A 89 1.53 1.44 5.08
CA VAL A 89 0.45 1.08 6.00
C VAL A 89 0.82 -0.17 6.76
N ASP A 90 0.89 -0.06 8.08
CA ASP A 90 1.06 -1.20 8.95
C ASP A 90 -0.29 -1.92 9.17
N VAL A 91 -0.53 -2.95 8.36
CA VAL A 91 -1.76 -3.74 8.41
C VAL A 91 -1.79 -4.70 9.61
N GLY A 92 -0.65 -5.33 9.93
CA GLY A 92 -0.55 -6.34 10.99
C GLY A 92 -0.51 -5.76 12.40
N GLY A 93 0.01 -4.53 12.56
CA GLY A 93 0.01 -3.79 13.81
C GLY A 93 -1.15 -2.81 13.91
N ARG A 94 -1.04 -1.64 13.26
CA ARG A 94 -1.98 -0.52 13.44
C ARG A 94 -3.41 -0.81 12.97
N LEU A 95 -3.59 -1.69 11.97
CA LEU A 95 -4.92 -2.08 11.47
C LEU A 95 -5.35 -3.49 11.89
N SER A 96 -4.87 -3.95 13.04
CA SER A 96 -5.28 -5.22 13.63
C SER A 96 -5.50 -5.07 15.14
N GLU A 97 -6.52 -5.75 15.67
CA GLU A 97 -6.77 -5.77 17.12
C GLU A 97 -5.75 -6.69 17.81
N PRO A 98 -4.92 -6.16 18.74
CA PRO A 98 -3.93 -6.97 19.44
C PRO A 98 -4.55 -7.74 20.62
N GLY A 99 -3.87 -8.81 21.05
CA GLY A 99 -4.10 -9.44 22.35
C GLY A 99 -5.34 -10.33 22.48
N LEU A 100 -6.18 -10.42 21.44
CA LEU A 100 -7.32 -11.35 21.43
C LEU A 100 -6.83 -12.81 21.46
N ARG A 101 -7.57 -13.66 22.19
CA ARG A 101 -7.25 -15.08 22.35
C ARG A 101 -8.48 -15.95 22.10
N ASN A 102 -8.25 -17.16 21.60
CA ASN A 102 -9.32 -18.17 21.46
C ASN A 102 -9.61 -18.86 22.81
N ALA A 103 -10.59 -19.78 22.83
CA ALA A 103 -10.97 -20.53 24.03
C ALA A 103 -9.85 -21.43 24.62
N ARG A 104 -8.82 -21.74 23.85
CA ARG A 104 -7.65 -22.52 24.29
C ARG A 104 -6.51 -21.62 24.82
N GLY A 105 -6.67 -20.30 24.75
CA GLY A 105 -5.65 -19.33 25.15
C GLY A 105 -4.66 -18.96 24.06
N ASP A 106 -4.79 -19.48 22.83
CA ASP A 106 -3.90 -19.11 21.72
C ASP A 106 -4.18 -17.69 21.24
N LEU A 107 -3.13 -16.93 20.89
CA LEU A 107 -3.28 -15.60 20.31
C LEU A 107 -3.96 -15.67 18.93
N LEU A 108 -4.88 -14.74 18.70
CA LEU A 108 -5.52 -14.52 17.42
C LEU A 108 -4.81 -13.36 16.70
N HIS A 109 -4.27 -13.64 15.51
CA HIS A 109 -3.55 -12.67 14.71
C HIS A 109 -4.45 -12.01 13.68
N ASN A 110 -4.14 -10.76 13.31
CA ASN A 110 -4.82 -10.00 12.24
C ASN A 110 -6.35 -9.86 12.46
N MET A 111 -6.77 -9.78 13.71
CA MET A 111 -8.18 -9.57 14.05
C MET A 111 -8.63 -8.20 13.58
N ARG A 112 -9.90 -8.07 13.17
CA ARG A 112 -10.43 -6.78 12.70
C ARG A 112 -10.35 -5.76 13.86
N PRO A 113 -9.77 -4.56 13.64
CA PRO A 113 -9.71 -3.52 14.66
C PRO A 113 -11.10 -2.96 14.95
N ALA A 114 -11.26 -2.35 16.13
CA ALA A 114 -12.43 -1.54 16.44
C ALA A 114 -12.67 -0.46 15.37
N ALA A 115 -13.94 -0.14 15.09
CA ALA A 115 -14.31 0.80 14.03
C ALA A 115 -13.63 2.18 14.18
N GLY A 116 -13.52 2.68 15.42
CA GLY A 116 -12.86 3.96 15.71
C GLY A 116 -11.35 3.94 15.43
N ALA A 117 -10.67 2.83 15.73
CA ALA A 117 -9.23 2.67 15.46
C ALA A 117 -8.96 2.65 13.94
N LEU A 118 -9.77 1.90 13.18
CA LEU A 118 -9.70 1.90 11.73
C LEU A 118 -9.93 3.31 11.16
N ALA A 119 -10.97 4.01 11.61
CA ALA A 119 -11.29 5.36 11.13
C ALA A 119 -10.15 6.36 11.43
N ALA A 120 -9.55 6.31 12.61
CA ALA A 120 -8.44 7.17 12.99
C ALA A 120 -7.19 6.92 12.13
N GLU A 121 -6.84 5.65 11.90
CA GLU A 121 -5.72 5.30 11.03
C GLU A 121 -5.96 5.74 9.58
N LEU A 122 -7.16 5.49 9.04
CA LEU A 122 -7.53 5.94 7.70
C LEU A 122 -7.51 7.47 7.57
N ALA A 123 -8.03 8.20 8.56
CA ALA A 123 -7.96 9.66 8.57
C ALA A 123 -6.50 10.15 8.53
N SER A 124 -5.59 9.51 9.27
CA SER A 124 -4.17 9.85 9.26
C SER A 124 -3.51 9.58 7.90
N LEU A 125 -3.96 8.53 7.20
CA LEU A 125 -3.43 8.13 5.90
C LEU A 125 -4.00 8.94 4.73
N LEU A 126 -5.24 9.39 4.83
CA LEU A 126 -6.00 10.01 3.73
C LEU A 126 -6.10 11.53 3.85
N GLY A 127 -6.06 12.07 5.08
CA GLY A 127 -6.40 13.46 5.35
C GLY A 127 -7.87 13.77 5.01
N VAL A 128 -8.15 14.99 4.58
CA VAL A 128 -9.51 15.52 4.32
C VAL A 128 -10.13 15.00 3.00
N ARG A 129 -9.59 13.93 2.40
CA ARG A 129 -9.89 13.51 1.02
C ARG A 129 -10.65 12.19 0.89
N ALA A 130 -11.27 11.68 1.96
CA ALA A 130 -11.77 10.31 2.01
C ALA A 130 -12.83 9.98 0.92
N GLU A 131 -13.72 10.91 0.60
CA GLU A 131 -14.83 10.71 -0.34
C GLU A 131 -14.39 10.80 -1.80
N ALA A 132 -13.42 11.65 -2.11
CA ALA A 132 -12.91 11.85 -3.46
C ALA A 132 -11.73 10.93 -3.81
N ALA A 133 -11.12 10.28 -2.82
CA ALA A 133 -9.90 9.50 -3.03
C ALA A 133 -10.13 8.21 -3.84
N HIS A 134 -9.19 7.93 -4.74
CA HIS A 134 -8.97 6.60 -5.29
C HIS A 134 -7.74 5.99 -4.64
N LEU A 135 -7.96 4.96 -3.83
CA LEU A 135 -6.88 4.20 -3.19
C LEU A 135 -6.41 3.09 -4.13
N VAL A 136 -5.10 3.04 -4.39
CA VAL A 136 -4.46 1.90 -5.05
C VAL A 136 -3.54 1.20 -4.06
N LEU A 137 -3.91 -0.04 -3.72
CA LEU A 137 -3.23 -0.84 -2.71
C LEU A 137 -2.27 -1.82 -3.37
N TYR A 138 -1.08 -2.00 -2.80
CA TYR A 138 -0.15 -3.03 -3.25
C TYR A 138 0.68 -3.60 -2.10
N SER A 139 1.43 -4.66 -2.39
CA SER A 139 2.48 -5.20 -1.51
C SER A 139 3.68 -5.62 -2.35
N SER A 140 4.88 -5.50 -1.78
CA SER A 140 6.14 -5.91 -2.38
C SER A 140 6.46 -7.39 -2.17
N ARG A 141 5.84 -8.06 -1.19
CA ARG A 141 6.07 -9.49 -0.91
C ARG A 141 4.89 -10.37 -1.28
N HIS A 142 3.75 -10.12 -0.66
CA HIS A 142 2.58 -10.99 -0.77
C HIS A 142 1.32 -10.16 -0.93
N VAL A 143 0.64 -10.32 -2.07
CA VAL A 143 -0.58 -9.58 -2.42
C VAL A 143 -1.69 -9.70 -1.38
N MET A 144 -1.71 -10.80 -0.60
CA MET A 144 -2.68 -11.03 0.48
C MET A 144 -2.80 -9.84 1.44
N TRP A 145 -1.71 -9.10 1.68
CA TRP A 145 -1.74 -7.94 2.58
C TRP A 145 -2.43 -6.73 1.96
N ALA A 146 -2.28 -6.51 0.65
CA ALA A 146 -3.07 -5.53 -0.08
C ALA A 146 -4.55 -5.93 -0.10
N THR A 147 -4.85 -7.22 -0.30
CA THR A 147 -6.22 -7.75 -0.24
C THR A 147 -6.82 -7.63 1.17
N ARG A 148 -6.02 -7.81 2.23
CA ARG A 148 -6.44 -7.62 3.62
C ARG A 148 -6.85 -6.18 3.89
N LEU A 149 -6.05 -5.22 3.43
CA LEU A 149 -6.37 -3.80 3.54
C LEU A 149 -7.62 -3.44 2.71
N TRP A 150 -7.73 -3.98 1.49
CA TRP A 150 -8.94 -3.84 0.67
C TRP A 150 -10.19 -4.34 1.40
N TRP A 151 -10.12 -5.52 2.03
CA TRP A 151 -11.23 -6.09 2.80
C TRP A 151 -11.60 -5.20 3.99
N LEU A 152 -10.61 -4.67 4.72
CA LEU A 152 -10.86 -3.77 5.85
C LEU A 152 -11.62 -2.51 5.41
N LEU A 153 -11.16 -1.87 4.33
CA LEU A 153 -11.79 -0.68 3.77
C LEU A 153 -13.22 -0.96 3.26
N HIS A 154 -13.38 -2.04 2.51
CA HIS A 154 -14.67 -2.40 1.93
C HIS A 154 -15.69 -2.77 3.01
N SER A 155 -15.28 -3.60 3.97
CA SER A 155 -16.13 -4.05 5.08
C SER A 155 -16.37 -2.97 6.14
N SER A 156 -15.67 -1.83 6.10
CA SER A 156 -15.97 -0.65 6.90
C SER A 156 -16.86 0.37 6.20
N GLY A 157 -17.21 0.14 4.93
CA GLY A 157 -18.01 1.08 4.13
C GLY A 157 -17.22 2.33 3.74
N PHE A 158 -15.91 2.20 3.47
CA PHE A 158 -15.10 3.31 2.97
C PHE A 158 -15.76 3.93 1.72
N PRO A 159 -15.99 5.26 1.69
CA PRO A 159 -16.82 5.89 0.66
C PRO A 159 -16.11 6.07 -0.69
N GLY A 160 -14.77 6.14 -0.70
CA GLY A 160 -13.97 6.34 -1.90
C GLY A 160 -13.78 5.06 -2.73
N ARG A 161 -13.06 5.19 -3.86
CA ARG A 161 -12.71 4.05 -4.71
C ARG A 161 -11.51 3.32 -4.13
N VAL A 162 -11.54 1.99 -4.15
CA VAL A 162 -10.41 1.16 -3.71
C VAL A 162 -10.12 0.09 -4.77
N SER A 163 -8.89 0.08 -5.25
CA SER A 163 -8.37 -0.92 -6.19
C SER A 163 -7.06 -1.51 -5.67
N ILE A 164 -6.74 -2.72 -6.12
CA ILE A 164 -5.47 -3.39 -5.87
C ILE A 164 -4.65 -3.34 -7.16
N LEU A 165 -3.35 -3.08 -7.06
CA LEU A 165 -2.43 -3.21 -8.18
C LEU A 165 -2.31 -4.69 -8.58
N ASP A 166 -2.78 -5.01 -9.78
CA ASP A 166 -2.73 -6.36 -10.33
C ASP A 166 -1.27 -6.81 -10.51
N GLY A 167 -0.93 -7.96 -9.92
CA GLY A 167 0.44 -8.48 -9.85
C GLY A 167 1.41 -7.71 -8.92
N GLY A 168 0.94 -6.69 -8.19
CA GLY A 168 1.70 -5.99 -7.15
C GLY A 168 3.00 -5.33 -7.64
N MET A 169 3.97 -5.19 -6.73
CA MET A 169 5.29 -4.61 -7.04
C MET A 169 6.05 -5.40 -8.11
N GLN A 170 5.82 -6.71 -8.20
CA GLN A 170 6.46 -7.56 -9.21
C GLN A 170 6.03 -7.17 -10.62
N ALA A 171 4.72 -6.94 -10.84
CA ALA A 171 4.20 -6.47 -12.12
C ALA A 171 4.67 -5.04 -12.44
N TRP A 172 4.71 -4.15 -11.44
CA TRP A 172 5.26 -2.80 -11.59
C TRP A 172 6.70 -2.83 -12.12
N ARG A 173 7.57 -3.59 -11.46
CA ARG A 173 8.98 -3.72 -11.85
C ARG A 173 9.17 -4.44 -13.17
N ALA A 174 8.33 -5.42 -13.50
CA ALA A 174 8.38 -6.12 -14.79
C ALA A 174 8.13 -5.17 -15.98
N ARG A 175 7.41 -4.06 -15.77
CA ARG A 175 7.24 -3.00 -16.76
C ARG A 175 8.40 -1.99 -16.81
N GLY A 176 9.33 -2.06 -15.86
CA GLY A 176 10.48 -1.15 -15.77
C GLY A 176 10.18 0.18 -15.08
N TYR A 177 9.10 0.24 -14.30
CA TYR A 177 8.73 1.37 -13.46
C TYR A 177 9.36 1.31 -12.07
#